data_AF-K2PMC3-F1
#
_entry.id   AF-K2PMC3-F1
#
_cell.length_a   1.000
_cell.length_b   1.000
_cell.length_c   1.000
_cell.angle_alpha   90.00
_cell.angle_beta   90.00
_cell.angle_gamma   90.00
#
_symmetry.space_group_name_H-M   'P 1'
#
loop_
_entity.id
_entity.type
_entity.pdbx_description
1 polymer ?
#
loop_
_entity_poly.entity_id
_entity_poly.type
_entity_poly.pdbx_seq_one_letter_code
_entity_poly.pdbx_strand_id
1 'polypeptide(L)'
;MTKEIHYGRVFQQIRKRRKVSLKDLEDIVPRRTLSRYESGETDFPLAKLENLLERLNLNLIDFYHVLYEDKIYARYGKVFKKLRKQSGFTDKDFTHLSISKAQMELFESGKIMFEFDKLYAIHMEMNVSLEDYCFILNKGSEDSTESFLRRVDLAYFRGDNATLKDLGEMAKADKRYFYLTIKVILGEITEEEIKDLEGYFMSVDLWTRHELFMFQYVSPVLNSSNLKMICTDILCLKVLFEDEFIYQRRLVLAGLEISLSRINKSMKVAAKFFLDFAGEFLQDSDELTGGAYRFVENIYLYTVTGEVQYQRRAKKMCDTALLYDGMMKGWYSKNYKNFITK
;
A
#
# COMPACT_ATOMS: atom_id res chain seq x y z
N MET A 1 -13.76 -37.24 -18.97
CA MET A 1 -14.68 -36.91 -20.07
C MET A 1 -14.88 -35.41 -20.07
N THR A 2 -14.23 -34.70 -20.98
CA THR A 2 -14.44 -33.26 -21.20
C THR A 2 -15.88 -33.10 -21.70
N LYS A 3 -16.74 -32.42 -20.93
CA LYS A 3 -18.06 -32.00 -21.45
C LYS A 3 -17.80 -31.21 -22.72
N GLU A 4 -18.46 -31.56 -23.82
CA GLU A 4 -18.43 -30.76 -25.03
C GLU A 4 -19.19 -29.46 -24.73
N ILE A 5 -18.45 -28.42 -24.37
CA ILE A 5 -19.05 -27.16 -23.96
C ILE A 5 -19.32 -26.34 -25.21
N HIS A 6 -20.58 -25.95 -25.34
CA HIS A 6 -21.07 -25.28 -26.51
C HIS A 6 -21.13 -23.76 -26.29
N TYR A 7 -20.13 -23.05 -26.82
CA TYR A 7 -19.95 -21.59 -26.70
C TYR A 7 -21.23 -20.81 -27.01
N GLY A 8 -21.89 -21.11 -28.14
CA GLY A 8 -23.14 -20.47 -28.54
C GLY A 8 -24.29 -20.59 -27.55
N ARG A 9 -24.48 -21.76 -26.91
CA ARG A 9 -25.54 -21.96 -25.91
C ARG A 9 -25.28 -21.15 -24.65
N VAL A 10 -24.03 -21.10 -24.20
CA VAL A 10 -23.62 -20.29 -23.04
C VAL A 10 -23.83 -18.80 -23.34
N PHE A 11 -23.38 -18.34 -24.51
CA PHE A 11 -23.62 -16.97 -24.99
C PHE A 11 -25.13 -16.65 -25.01
N GLN A 12 -25.97 -17.54 -25.55
CA GLN A 12 -27.41 -17.38 -25.57
C GLN A 12 -28.00 -17.20 -24.17
N GLN A 13 -27.58 -18.03 -23.21
CA GLN A 13 -28.06 -17.96 -21.83
C GLN A 13 -27.71 -16.60 -21.20
N ILE A 14 -26.47 -16.14 -21.37
CA ILE A 14 -26.00 -14.85 -20.87
C ILE A 14 -26.81 -13.72 -21.51
N ARG A 15 -26.94 -13.71 -22.84
CA ARG A 15 -27.68 -12.70 -23.59
C ARG A 15 -29.14 -12.61 -23.13
N LYS A 16 -29.84 -13.75 -23.01
CA LYS A 16 -31.22 -13.82 -22.53
C LYS A 16 -31.35 -13.29 -21.09
N ARG A 17 -30.43 -13.64 -20.19
CA ARG A 17 -30.42 -13.13 -18.81
C ARG A 17 -30.22 -11.61 -18.76
N ARG A 18 -29.41 -11.06 -19.67
CA ARG A 18 -29.18 -9.62 -19.81
C ARG A 18 -30.28 -8.89 -20.58
N LYS A 19 -31.33 -9.60 -21.01
CA LYS A 19 -32.48 -9.08 -21.78
C LYS A 19 -32.08 -8.39 -23.10
N VAL A 20 -30.94 -8.78 -23.66
CA VAL A 20 -30.48 -8.29 -24.97
C VAL A 20 -31.12 -9.17 -26.06
N SER A 21 -31.84 -8.57 -26.99
CA SER A 21 -32.48 -9.28 -28.10
C SER A 21 -31.49 -9.57 -29.23
N LEU A 22 -31.85 -10.46 -30.16
CA LEU A 22 -31.03 -10.68 -31.36
C LEU A 22 -30.95 -9.42 -32.24
N LYS A 23 -31.97 -8.54 -32.16
CA LYS A 23 -32.02 -7.28 -32.91
C LYS A 23 -30.98 -6.27 -32.40
N ASP A 24 -30.68 -6.29 -31.10
CA ASP A 24 -29.77 -5.34 -30.46
C ASP A 24 -28.29 -5.57 -30.81
N LEU A 25 -27.99 -6.68 -31.51
CA LEU A 25 -26.66 -7.14 -31.93
C LEU A 25 -26.52 -7.23 -33.46
N GLU A 26 -27.57 -6.82 -34.20
CA GLU A 26 -27.66 -6.98 -35.64
C GLU A 26 -26.65 -6.12 -36.42
N ASP A 27 -26.20 -5.03 -35.79
CA ASP A 27 -25.12 -4.16 -36.25
C ASP A 27 -23.74 -4.84 -36.24
N ILE A 28 -23.55 -5.86 -35.39
CA ILE A 28 -22.31 -6.63 -35.29
C ILE A 28 -22.38 -7.88 -36.18
N VAL A 29 -23.49 -8.63 -36.09
CA VAL A 29 -23.71 -9.88 -36.83
C VAL A 29 -25.19 -10.03 -37.22
N PRO A 30 -25.53 -10.45 -38.46
CA PRO A 30 -26.91 -10.68 -38.86
C PRO A 30 -27.65 -11.67 -37.93
N ARG A 31 -28.93 -11.40 -37.63
CA ARG A 31 -29.73 -12.22 -36.68
C ARG A 31 -29.72 -13.71 -36.99
N ARG A 32 -29.80 -14.08 -38.27
CA ARG A 32 -29.78 -15.48 -38.72
C ARG A 32 -28.46 -16.15 -38.35
N THR A 33 -27.36 -15.44 -38.51
CA THR A 33 -26.02 -15.91 -38.21
C THR A 33 -25.78 -16.00 -36.71
N LEU A 34 -26.28 -15.03 -35.93
CA LEU A 34 -26.27 -15.08 -34.46
C LEU A 34 -27.13 -16.24 -33.90
N SER A 35 -28.31 -16.49 -34.47
CA SER A 35 -29.14 -17.63 -34.09
C SER A 35 -28.46 -18.98 -34.36
N ARG A 36 -27.77 -19.10 -35.50
CA ARG A 36 -26.99 -20.31 -35.84
C ARG A 36 -25.80 -20.51 -34.92
N TYR A 37 -25.15 -19.42 -34.50
CA TYR A 37 -24.08 -19.49 -33.50
C TYR A 37 -24.63 -20.01 -32.18
N GLU A 38 -25.75 -19.46 -31.71
CA GLU A 38 -26.40 -19.90 -30.47
C GLU A 38 -26.86 -21.36 -30.47
N SER A 39 -27.22 -21.91 -31.65
CA SER A 39 -27.60 -23.32 -31.83
C SER A 39 -26.42 -24.26 -32.06
N GLY A 40 -25.22 -23.73 -32.35
CA GLY A 40 -23.98 -24.51 -32.55
C GLY A 40 -23.65 -24.86 -33.97
N GLU A 41 -24.38 -24.26 -34.90
CA GLU A 41 -24.25 -24.55 -36.33
C GLU A 41 -23.16 -23.72 -37.00
N THR A 42 -22.57 -22.75 -36.31
CA THR A 42 -21.47 -21.92 -36.79
C THR A 42 -20.68 -21.37 -35.61
N ASP A 43 -19.40 -21.10 -35.82
CA ASP A 43 -18.56 -20.35 -34.88
C ASP A 43 -18.27 -18.95 -35.40
N PHE A 44 -17.81 -18.08 -34.50
CA PHE A 44 -17.34 -16.74 -34.84
C PHE A 44 -15.83 -16.64 -34.75
N PRO A 45 -15.19 -15.85 -35.65
CA PRO A 45 -13.86 -15.33 -35.39
C PRO A 45 -13.83 -14.60 -34.05
N LEU A 46 -12.71 -14.68 -33.34
CA LEU A 46 -12.59 -14.16 -31.98
C LEU A 46 -13.00 -12.68 -31.86
N ALA A 47 -12.54 -11.84 -32.78
CA ALA A 47 -12.89 -10.41 -32.81
C ALA A 47 -14.40 -10.13 -32.88
N LYS A 48 -15.17 -11.00 -33.58
CA LYS A 48 -16.64 -10.84 -33.63
C LYS A 48 -17.28 -11.27 -32.31
N LEU A 49 -16.74 -12.30 -31.66
CA LEU A 49 -17.20 -12.72 -30.34
C LEU A 49 -16.91 -11.63 -29.29
N GLU A 50 -15.73 -11.01 -29.33
CA GLU A 50 -15.34 -9.91 -28.43
C GLU A 50 -16.33 -8.74 -28.55
N ASN A 51 -16.60 -8.24 -29.77
CA ASN A 51 -17.57 -7.17 -29.99
C ASN A 51 -18.98 -7.53 -29.46
N LEU A 52 -19.40 -8.78 -29.65
CA LEU A 52 -20.68 -9.26 -29.12
C LEU A 52 -20.70 -9.31 -27.58
N LEU A 53 -19.59 -9.71 -26.95
CA LEU A 53 -19.45 -9.78 -25.49
C LEU A 53 -19.37 -8.38 -24.86
N GLU A 54 -18.69 -7.43 -25.51
CA GLU A 54 -18.66 -6.03 -25.11
C GLU A 54 -20.07 -5.44 -25.03
N ARG A 55 -20.91 -5.73 -26.03
CA ARG A 55 -22.33 -5.30 -26.02
C ARG A 55 -23.12 -5.88 -24.86
N LEU A 56 -22.67 -7.03 -24.33
CA LEU A 56 -23.24 -7.60 -23.13
C LEU A 56 -22.67 -6.95 -21.87
N ASN A 57 -21.52 -6.26 -21.89
CA ASN A 57 -20.66 -5.90 -20.75
C ASN A 57 -19.96 -7.13 -20.14
N LEU A 58 -19.29 -7.91 -20.98
CA LEU A 58 -18.46 -9.07 -20.62
C LEU A 58 -17.17 -8.99 -21.44
N ASN A 59 -16.03 -9.27 -20.81
CA ASN A 59 -14.81 -9.54 -21.57
C ASN A 59 -14.71 -11.05 -21.88
N LEU A 60 -13.76 -11.39 -22.76
CA LEU A 60 -13.54 -12.75 -23.21
C LEU A 60 -13.14 -13.70 -22.07
N ILE A 61 -12.31 -13.24 -21.13
CA ILE A 61 -11.81 -14.04 -20.00
C ILE A 61 -12.97 -14.45 -19.08
N ASP A 62 -13.80 -13.48 -18.68
CA ASP A 62 -15.01 -13.72 -17.89
C ASP A 62 -15.98 -14.67 -18.61
N PHE A 63 -16.12 -14.54 -19.93
CA PHE A 63 -16.95 -15.44 -20.72
C PHE A 63 -16.46 -16.89 -20.64
N TYR A 64 -15.14 -17.12 -20.74
CA TYR A 64 -14.56 -18.46 -20.55
C TYR A 64 -14.77 -18.99 -19.14
N HIS A 65 -14.61 -18.17 -18.10
CA HIS A 65 -14.87 -18.59 -16.72
C HIS A 65 -16.34 -18.99 -16.48
N VAL A 66 -17.28 -18.21 -17.03
CA VAL A 66 -18.71 -18.56 -16.98
C VAL A 66 -18.97 -19.88 -17.71
N LEU A 67 -18.30 -20.12 -18.83
CA LEU A 67 -18.46 -21.27 -19.69
C LEU A 67 -17.97 -22.58 -19.06
N TYR A 68 -16.82 -22.56 -18.40
CA TYR A 68 -16.26 -23.72 -17.70
C TYR A 68 -16.83 -23.90 -16.28
N GLU A 69 -17.69 -22.98 -15.83
CA GLU A 69 -18.13 -22.85 -14.43
C GLU A 69 -16.97 -22.65 -13.43
N ASP A 70 -15.81 -22.24 -13.96
CA ASP A 70 -14.61 -21.96 -13.18
C ASP A 70 -14.82 -20.69 -12.38
N LYS A 71 -14.49 -20.77 -11.09
CA LYS A 71 -14.54 -19.60 -10.22
C LYS A 71 -13.19 -18.90 -10.31
N ILE A 72 -13.21 -17.64 -10.74
CA ILE A 72 -12.01 -16.80 -10.85
C ILE A 72 -11.40 -16.64 -9.46
N TYR A 73 -12.17 -16.02 -8.55
CA TYR A 73 -11.88 -15.96 -7.13
C TYR A 73 -13.18 -15.93 -6.33
N ALA A 74 -13.71 -17.13 -6.03
CA ALA A 74 -14.98 -17.32 -5.32
C ALA A 74 -15.12 -16.49 -4.04
N ARG A 75 -14.00 -16.13 -3.43
CA ARG A 75 -13.93 -15.40 -2.18
C ARG A 75 -14.36 -13.93 -2.31
N TYR A 76 -13.99 -13.25 -3.39
CA TYR A 76 -14.33 -11.84 -3.63
C TYR A 76 -15.85 -11.66 -3.61
N GLY A 77 -16.53 -12.33 -4.55
CA GLY A 77 -17.99 -12.31 -4.62
C GLY A 77 -18.70 -12.72 -3.33
N LYS A 78 -18.19 -13.72 -2.61
CA LYS A 78 -18.77 -14.17 -1.34
C LYS A 78 -18.66 -13.13 -0.22
N VAL A 79 -17.50 -12.50 -0.06
CA VAL A 79 -17.29 -11.46 0.96
C VAL A 79 -18.12 -10.23 0.59
N PHE A 80 -18.06 -9.80 -0.67
CA PHE A 80 -18.85 -8.68 -1.15
C PHE A 80 -20.35 -8.89 -0.92
N LYS A 81 -20.90 -10.07 -1.26
CA LYS A 81 -22.32 -10.41 -1.01
C LYS A 81 -22.72 -10.25 0.45
N LYS A 82 -21.83 -10.63 1.37
CA LYS A 82 -22.09 -10.47 2.82
C LYS A 82 -22.12 -9.00 3.19
N LEU A 83 -21.13 -8.22 2.76
CA LEU A 83 -21.05 -6.78 3.01
C LEU A 83 -22.26 -6.05 2.45
N ARG A 84 -22.58 -6.26 1.17
CA ARG A 84 -23.75 -5.66 0.51
C ARG A 84 -25.05 -5.90 1.27
N LYS A 85 -25.32 -7.14 1.66
CA LYS A 85 -26.52 -7.49 2.44
C LYS A 85 -26.52 -6.89 3.83
N GLN A 86 -25.36 -6.87 4.50
CA GLN A 86 -25.21 -6.27 5.83
C GLN A 86 -25.45 -4.75 5.78
N SER A 87 -25.00 -4.09 4.73
CA SER A 87 -25.25 -2.66 4.47
C SER A 87 -26.68 -2.38 3.97
N GLY A 88 -27.56 -3.39 3.89
CA GLY A 88 -28.97 -3.22 3.55
C GLY A 88 -29.29 -3.16 2.05
N PHE A 89 -28.32 -3.38 1.17
CA PHE A 89 -28.50 -3.27 -0.28
C PHE A 89 -29.00 -4.56 -0.92
N THR A 90 -29.85 -4.42 -1.94
CA THR A 90 -30.32 -5.46 -2.84
C THR A 90 -29.46 -5.57 -4.11
N ASP A 91 -29.75 -6.55 -4.96
CA ASP A 91 -29.06 -6.77 -6.25
C ASP A 91 -29.49 -5.77 -7.34
N LYS A 92 -30.52 -4.95 -7.08
CA LYS A 92 -31.05 -3.94 -8.01
C LYS A 92 -30.57 -2.53 -7.69
N ASP A 93 -30.04 -2.31 -6.50
CA ASP A 93 -29.74 -0.97 -6.00
C ASP A 93 -28.59 -0.30 -6.77
N PHE A 94 -27.78 -1.07 -7.49
CA PHE A 94 -26.65 -0.59 -8.29
C PHE A 94 -26.92 -0.51 -9.80
N THR A 95 -28.20 -0.54 -10.21
CA THR A 95 -28.57 -0.52 -11.62
C THR A 95 -28.21 0.78 -12.33
N HIS A 96 -28.20 1.91 -11.62
CA HIS A 96 -27.75 3.20 -12.15
C HIS A 96 -26.25 3.25 -12.44
N LEU A 97 -25.44 2.37 -11.82
CA LEU A 97 -24.03 2.18 -12.14
C LEU A 97 -23.81 1.29 -13.39
N SER A 98 -24.86 1.06 -14.19
CA SER A 98 -24.85 0.15 -15.33
C SER A 98 -24.54 -1.31 -14.96
N ILE A 99 -24.88 -1.71 -13.72
CA ILE A 99 -24.71 -3.07 -13.23
C ILE A 99 -26.05 -3.77 -13.22
N SER A 100 -26.21 -4.74 -14.13
CA SER A 100 -27.41 -5.56 -14.16
C SER A 100 -27.46 -6.52 -12.97
N LYS A 101 -28.66 -6.88 -12.53
CA LYS A 101 -28.87 -7.96 -11.55
C LYS A 101 -28.11 -9.25 -11.92
N ALA A 102 -28.12 -9.61 -13.20
CA ALA A 102 -27.41 -10.80 -13.67
C ALA A 102 -25.90 -10.70 -13.49
N GLN A 103 -25.31 -9.52 -13.72
CA GLN A 103 -23.89 -9.29 -13.45
C GLN A 103 -23.57 -9.35 -11.96
N MET A 104 -24.42 -8.77 -11.11
CA MET A 104 -24.27 -8.86 -9.65
C MET A 104 -24.27 -10.32 -9.18
N GLU A 105 -25.22 -11.14 -9.63
CA GLU A 105 -25.26 -12.57 -9.30
C GLU A 105 -24.02 -13.34 -9.77
N LEU A 106 -23.51 -13.02 -10.96
CA LEU A 106 -22.29 -13.63 -11.50
C LEU A 106 -21.05 -13.21 -10.69
N PHE A 107 -20.93 -11.95 -10.32
CA PHE A 107 -19.83 -11.44 -9.49
C PHE A 107 -19.86 -12.08 -8.10
N GLU A 108 -21.01 -12.08 -7.44
CA GLU A 108 -21.19 -12.67 -6.10
C GLU A 108 -20.95 -14.19 -6.05
N SER A 109 -21.15 -14.88 -7.18
CA SER A 109 -20.81 -16.30 -7.32
C SER A 109 -19.34 -16.55 -7.70
N GLY A 110 -18.58 -15.48 -7.97
CA GLY A 110 -17.16 -15.50 -8.34
C GLY A 110 -16.91 -15.93 -9.77
N LYS A 111 -17.89 -15.76 -10.66
CA LYS A 111 -17.82 -16.15 -12.08
C LYS A 111 -17.36 -15.03 -13.00
N ILE A 112 -17.48 -13.78 -12.57
CA ILE A 112 -16.95 -12.61 -13.27
C ILE A 112 -16.28 -11.70 -12.24
N MET A 113 -15.42 -10.79 -12.71
CA MET A 113 -14.95 -9.65 -11.93
C MET A 113 -15.56 -8.35 -12.45
N PHE A 114 -15.81 -7.40 -11.57
CA PHE A 114 -16.13 -6.04 -12.00
C PHE A 114 -14.86 -5.28 -12.37
N GLU A 115 -15.01 -4.35 -13.31
CA GLU A 115 -14.01 -3.29 -13.52
C GLU A 115 -13.84 -2.48 -12.24
N PHE A 116 -12.65 -1.91 -12.05
CA PHE A 116 -12.27 -1.27 -10.81
C PHE A 116 -13.16 -0.07 -10.47
N ASP A 117 -13.49 0.76 -11.46
CA ASP A 117 -14.38 1.93 -11.33
C ASP A 117 -15.76 1.55 -10.79
N LYS A 118 -16.36 0.47 -11.32
CA LYS A 118 -17.65 -0.06 -10.86
C LYS A 118 -17.55 -0.62 -9.45
N LEU A 119 -16.51 -1.40 -9.17
CA LEU A 119 -16.30 -1.96 -7.83
C LEU A 119 -16.13 -0.82 -6.82
N TYR A 120 -15.30 0.18 -7.13
CA TYR A 120 -15.06 1.35 -6.30
C TYR A 120 -16.35 2.15 -6.04
N ALA A 121 -17.13 2.44 -7.08
CA ALA A 121 -18.41 3.16 -6.94
C ALA A 121 -19.40 2.43 -6.02
N ILE A 122 -19.52 1.10 -6.14
CA ILE A 122 -20.39 0.33 -5.25
C ILE A 122 -19.87 0.37 -3.80
N HIS A 123 -18.57 0.25 -3.60
CA HIS A 123 -17.96 0.34 -2.27
C HIS A 123 -18.26 1.68 -1.59
N MET A 124 -18.20 2.78 -2.33
CA MET A 124 -18.59 4.11 -1.86
C MET A 124 -20.07 4.17 -1.45
N GLU A 125 -21.00 3.66 -2.27
CA GLU A 125 -22.43 3.65 -1.92
C GLU A 125 -22.74 2.79 -0.70
N MET A 126 -22.02 1.68 -0.53
CA MET A 126 -22.15 0.81 0.64
C MET A 126 -21.52 1.39 1.92
N ASN A 127 -20.81 2.52 1.82
CA ASN A 127 -19.94 3.07 2.87
C ASN A 127 -18.94 2.02 3.42
N VAL A 128 -18.35 1.23 2.51
CA VAL A 128 -17.33 0.24 2.85
C VAL A 128 -16.07 0.57 2.06
N SER A 129 -15.01 0.98 2.75
CA SER A 129 -13.72 1.28 2.14
C SER A 129 -13.16 0.06 1.38
N LEU A 130 -12.32 0.31 0.36
CA LEU A 130 -11.62 -0.78 -0.33
C LEU A 130 -10.65 -1.48 0.63
N GLU A 131 -10.07 -0.74 1.57
CA GLU A 131 -9.15 -1.21 2.59
C GLU A 131 -9.84 -2.24 3.50
N ASP A 132 -11.03 -1.94 4.02
CA ASP A 132 -11.80 -2.87 4.84
C ASP A 132 -12.17 -4.13 4.06
N TYR A 133 -12.56 -3.95 2.81
CA TYR A 133 -12.89 -5.06 1.94
C TYR A 133 -11.68 -5.99 1.73
N CYS A 134 -10.52 -5.42 1.37
CA CYS A 134 -9.27 -6.14 1.23
C CYS A 134 -8.85 -6.83 2.54
N PHE A 135 -8.99 -6.16 3.68
CA PHE A 135 -8.71 -6.74 5.00
C PHE A 135 -9.57 -7.99 5.27
N ILE A 136 -10.88 -7.91 5.04
CA ILE A 136 -11.80 -9.05 5.22
C ILE A 136 -11.50 -10.16 4.18
N LEU A 137 -11.17 -9.76 2.94
CA LEU A 137 -10.71 -10.68 1.90
C LEU A 137 -9.40 -11.38 2.23
N ASN A 138 -8.65 -10.89 3.21
CA ASN A 138 -7.45 -11.52 3.72
C ASN A 138 -7.67 -12.26 5.06
N LYS A 139 -8.93 -12.37 5.53
CA LYS A 139 -9.31 -12.94 6.85
C LYS A 139 -8.73 -12.13 8.01
N GLY A 140 -8.50 -10.84 7.78
CA GLY A 140 -7.76 -9.99 8.70
C GLY A 140 -6.27 -10.31 8.76
N SER A 141 -5.72 -11.10 7.82
CA SER A 141 -4.26 -11.16 7.68
C SER A 141 -3.77 -9.85 7.08
N GLU A 142 -2.71 -9.30 7.67
CA GLU A 142 -1.98 -8.19 7.07
C GLU A 142 -1.52 -8.56 5.66
N ASP A 143 -1.46 -7.56 4.78
CA ASP A 143 -0.75 -7.71 3.52
C ASP A 143 0.68 -8.24 3.78
N SER A 144 1.14 -9.11 2.89
CA SER A 144 2.46 -9.74 3.02
C SER A 144 3.60 -8.71 3.07
N THR A 145 3.42 -7.55 2.44
CA THR A 145 4.38 -6.45 2.50
C THR A 145 4.26 -5.71 3.82
N GLU A 146 3.07 -5.30 4.24
CA GLU A 146 2.86 -4.63 5.53
C GLU A 146 3.35 -5.47 6.72
N SER A 147 3.08 -6.78 6.70
CA SER A 147 3.60 -7.72 7.69
C SER A 147 5.13 -7.76 7.70
N PHE A 148 5.77 -7.71 6.52
CA PHE A 148 7.22 -7.64 6.40
C PHE A 148 7.77 -6.32 6.97
N LEU A 149 7.20 -5.16 6.60
CA LEU A 149 7.63 -3.85 7.10
C LEU A 149 7.52 -3.76 8.62
N ARG A 150 6.39 -4.22 9.18
CA ARG A 150 6.18 -4.26 10.63
C ARG A 150 7.21 -5.14 11.35
N ARG A 151 7.57 -6.29 10.77
CA ARG A 151 8.61 -7.17 11.35
C ARG A 151 9.98 -6.49 11.36
N VAL A 152 10.31 -5.73 10.31
CA VAL A 152 11.55 -4.93 10.26
C VAL A 152 11.51 -3.83 11.33
N ASP A 153 10.41 -3.09 11.48
CA ASP A 153 10.27 -2.05 12.52
C ASP A 153 10.50 -2.64 13.92
N LEU A 154 9.81 -3.74 14.23
CA LEU A 154 9.90 -4.39 15.53
C LEU A 154 11.33 -4.87 15.81
N ALA A 155 11.99 -5.47 14.81
CA ALA A 155 13.36 -5.94 14.96
C ALA A 155 14.35 -4.76 15.12
N TYR A 156 14.17 -3.69 14.35
CA TYR A 156 14.95 -2.45 14.47
C TYR A 156 14.85 -1.85 15.87
N PHE A 157 13.63 -1.60 16.37
CA PHE A 157 13.43 -0.94 17.66
C PHE A 157 13.85 -1.80 18.86
N ARG A 158 13.82 -3.14 18.70
CA ARG A 158 14.32 -4.09 19.71
C ARG A 158 15.83 -4.33 19.63
N GLY A 159 16.50 -3.90 18.55
CA GLY A 159 17.90 -4.23 18.29
C GLY A 159 18.12 -5.70 17.97
N ASP A 160 17.12 -6.38 17.41
CA ASP A 160 17.19 -7.79 17.03
C ASP A 160 17.82 -7.97 15.65
N ASN A 161 19.15 -7.96 15.63
CA ASN A 161 19.93 -8.12 14.40
C ASN A 161 19.78 -9.50 13.77
N ALA A 162 19.42 -10.54 14.53
CA ALA A 162 19.23 -11.89 13.99
C ALA A 162 17.98 -11.91 13.09
N THR A 163 16.86 -11.40 13.60
CA THR A 163 15.62 -11.28 12.82
C THR A 163 15.81 -10.37 11.59
N LEU A 164 16.56 -9.27 11.71
CA LEU A 164 16.87 -8.40 10.58
C LEU A 164 17.66 -9.13 9.47
N LYS A 165 18.63 -9.99 9.83
CA LYS A 165 19.38 -10.79 8.85
C LYS A 165 18.50 -11.78 8.12
N ASP A 166 17.62 -12.48 8.84
CA ASP A 166 16.66 -13.40 8.24
C ASP A 166 15.71 -12.68 7.26
N LEU A 167 15.21 -11.49 7.66
CA LEU A 167 14.38 -10.62 6.81
C LEU A 167 15.16 -10.12 5.58
N GLY A 168 16.45 -9.83 5.72
CA GLY A 168 17.32 -9.47 4.61
C GLY A 168 17.44 -10.59 3.58
N GLU A 169 17.72 -11.82 4.01
CA GLU A 169 17.81 -12.97 3.11
C GLU A 169 16.47 -13.30 2.44
N MET A 170 15.34 -13.10 3.13
CA MET A 170 14.01 -13.21 2.51
C MET A 170 13.80 -12.17 1.39
N ALA A 171 14.23 -10.93 1.60
CA ALA A 171 14.03 -9.83 0.64
C ALA A 171 15.00 -9.87 -0.56
N LYS A 172 16.08 -10.63 -0.46
CA LYS A 172 17.17 -10.66 -1.45
C LYS A 172 16.74 -11.12 -2.84
N ALA A 173 15.75 -12.00 -2.91
CA ALA A 173 15.33 -12.62 -4.17
C ALA A 173 14.39 -11.74 -5.01
N ASP A 174 13.47 -11.02 -4.38
CA ASP A 174 12.34 -10.35 -5.04
C ASP A 174 12.17 -8.87 -4.65
N LYS A 175 12.91 -8.39 -3.64
CA LYS A 175 12.70 -7.10 -2.98
C LYS A 175 14.01 -6.33 -2.79
N ARG A 176 14.72 -6.06 -3.90
CA ARG A 176 16.05 -5.42 -3.92
C ARG A 176 16.19 -4.20 -2.99
N TYR A 177 15.32 -3.19 -3.11
CA TYR A 177 15.47 -1.96 -2.32
C TYR A 177 15.15 -2.16 -0.82
N PHE A 178 14.28 -3.10 -0.47
CA PHE A 178 14.10 -3.50 0.94
C PHE A 178 15.32 -4.26 1.47
N TYR A 179 15.94 -5.12 0.67
CA TYR A 179 17.20 -5.77 1.03
C TYR A 179 18.30 -4.73 1.31
N LEU A 180 18.48 -3.74 0.42
CA LEU A 180 19.42 -2.65 0.63
C LEU A 180 19.08 -1.83 1.89
N THR A 181 17.80 -1.57 2.14
CA THR A 181 17.35 -0.88 3.37
C THR A 181 17.77 -1.66 4.62
N ILE A 182 17.62 -2.98 4.64
CA ILE A 182 18.07 -3.83 5.74
C ILE A 182 19.59 -3.81 5.88
N LYS A 183 20.35 -3.80 4.78
CA LYS A 183 21.81 -3.62 4.83
C LYS A 183 22.20 -2.29 5.45
N VAL A 184 21.47 -1.20 5.15
CA VAL A 184 21.70 0.10 5.81
C VAL A 184 21.47 -0.02 7.32
N ILE A 185 20.36 -0.64 7.74
CA ILE A 185 20.05 -0.84 9.17
C ILE A 185 21.17 -1.64 9.88
N LEU A 186 21.68 -2.69 9.24
CA LEU A 186 22.73 -3.55 9.77
C LEU A 186 24.13 -2.92 9.68
N GLY A 187 24.30 -1.82 8.94
CA GLY A 187 25.60 -1.20 8.69
C GLY A 187 26.48 -1.97 7.70
N GLU A 188 25.89 -2.78 6.83
CA GLU A 188 26.56 -3.68 5.88
C GLU A 188 26.52 -3.15 4.42
N ILE A 189 26.04 -1.91 4.22
CA ILE A 189 25.86 -1.26 2.91
C ILE A 189 27.18 -0.74 2.33
N THR A 190 27.35 -0.83 1.00
CA THR A 190 28.52 -0.26 0.29
C THR A 190 28.25 1.14 -0.26
N GLU A 191 29.30 1.89 -0.61
CA GLU A 191 29.15 3.22 -1.24
C GLU A 191 28.46 3.18 -2.60
N GLU A 192 28.66 2.11 -3.37
CA GLU A 192 27.98 1.91 -4.66
C GLU A 192 26.48 1.68 -4.47
N GLU A 193 26.11 0.88 -3.47
CA GLU A 193 24.70 0.66 -3.11
C GLU A 193 24.04 1.92 -2.55
N ILE A 194 24.78 2.76 -1.82
CA ILE A 194 24.27 4.08 -1.40
C ILE A 194 23.99 4.94 -2.63
N LYS A 195 24.87 4.98 -3.63
CA LYS A 195 24.64 5.74 -4.88
C LYS A 195 23.43 5.22 -5.67
N ASP A 196 23.23 3.90 -5.69
CA ASP A 196 22.02 3.28 -6.27
C ASP A 196 20.75 3.73 -5.55
N LEU A 197 20.76 3.70 -4.20
CA LEU A 197 19.65 4.21 -3.38
C LEU A 197 19.40 5.71 -3.59
N GLU A 198 20.46 6.52 -3.72
CA GLU A 198 20.34 7.94 -4.07
C GLU A 198 19.66 8.14 -5.42
N GLY A 199 20.11 7.41 -6.45
CA GLY A 199 19.50 7.45 -7.77
C GLY A 199 18.03 7.06 -7.75
N TYR A 200 17.68 6.04 -6.96
CA TYR A 200 16.30 5.62 -6.76
C TYR A 200 15.45 6.75 -6.15
N PHE A 201 15.82 7.30 -4.99
CA PHE A 201 15.01 8.34 -4.34
C PHE A 201 14.89 9.63 -5.16
N MET A 202 15.92 9.99 -5.93
CA MET A 202 15.86 11.14 -6.84
C MET A 202 14.90 10.93 -8.03
N SER A 203 14.46 9.70 -8.28
CA SER A 203 13.50 9.35 -9.34
C SER A 203 12.07 9.13 -8.84
N VAL A 204 11.83 9.26 -7.52
CA VAL A 204 10.51 9.04 -6.93
C VAL A 204 9.63 10.27 -7.08
N ASP A 205 8.61 10.16 -7.93
CA ASP A 205 7.57 11.19 -8.08
C ASP A 205 6.39 10.96 -7.11
N LEU A 206 6.01 9.70 -6.89
CA LEU A 206 4.87 9.31 -6.07
C LEU A 206 5.35 8.53 -4.84
N TRP A 207 5.22 9.16 -3.68
CA TRP A 207 5.65 8.61 -2.39
C TRP A 207 4.58 7.71 -1.80
N THR A 208 4.79 6.39 -1.84
CA THR A 208 3.92 5.43 -1.17
C THR A 208 4.46 5.07 0.21
N ARG A 209 3.74 4.21 0.95
CA ARG A 209 4.21 3.63 2.22
C ARG A 209 5.58 2.95 2.07
N HIS A 210 5.88 2.36 0.92
CA HIS A 210 7.15 1.68 0.68
C HIS A 210 8.32 2.66 0.64
N GLU A 211 8.22 3.72 -0.16
CA GLU A 211 9.29 4.71 -0.29
C GLU A 211 9.51 5.44 1.04
N LEU A 212 8.44 5.79 1.74
CA LEU A 212 8.54 6.45 3.06
C LEU A 212 9.14 5.53 4.12
N PHE A 213 8.81 4.25 4.11
CA PHE A 213 9.44 3.26 4.97
C PHE A 213 10.94 3.18 4.71
N MET A 214 11.36 3.03 3.44
CA MET A 214 12.78 2.94 3.09
C MET A 214 13.50 4.24 3.44
N PHE A 215 12.88 5.39 3.16
CA PHE A 215 13.45 6.71 3.41
C PHE A 215 13.75 6.93 4.89
N GLN A 216 12.90 6.48 5.80
CA GLN A 216 13.16 6.56 7.24
C GLN A 216 14.52 5.97 7.63
N TYR A 217 14.89 4.82 7.06
CA TYR A 217 16.11 4.11 7.41
C TYR A 217 17.31 4.49 6.56
N VAL A 218 17.09 4.82 5.29
CA VAL A 218 18.14 5.09 4.31
C VAL A 218 18.59 6.55 4.35
N SER A 219 17.69 7.49 4.61
CA SER A 219 18.00 8.93 4.58
C SER A 219 19.22 9.37 5.39
N PRO A 220 19.59 8.78 6.55
CA PRO A 220 20.76 9.20 7.31
C PRO A 220 22.10 8.98 6.59
N VAL A 221 22.18 8.01 5.66
CA VAL A 221 23.40 7.67 4.92
C VAL A 221 23.54 8.42 3.59
N LEU A 222 22.47 9.07 3.11
CA LEU A 222 22.47 9.82 1.86
C LEU A 222 23.31 11.10 1.92
N ASN A 223 23.81 11.53 0.77
CA ASN A 223 24.52 12.78 0.54
C ASN A 223 23.68 13.99 0.98
N SER A 224 24.33 14.98 1.60
CA SER A 224 23.62 16.12 2.17
C SER A 224 22.95 17.03 1.14
N SER A 225 23.48 17.13 -0.09
CA SER A 225 22.87 17.92 -1.16
C SER A 225 21.61 17.23 -1.67
N ASN A 226 21.72 15.95 -2.05
CA ASN A 226 20.61 15.15 -2.56
C ASN A 226 19.50 15.04 -1.51
N LEU A 227 19.86 14.79 -0.25
CA LEU A 227 18.88 14.69 0.84
C LEU A 227 18.11 15.99 1.06
N LYS A 228 18.75 17.16 0.93
CA LYS A 228 18.05 18.44 1.01
C LYS A 228 17.08 18.64 -0.14
N MET A 229 17.44 18.23 -1.36
CA MET A 229 16.53 18.28 -2.51
C MET A 229 15.32 17.38 -2.25
N ILE A 230 15.54 16.11 -1.93
CA ILE A 230 14.48 15.14 -1.62
C ILE A 230 13.55 15.66 -0.51
N CYS A 231 14.08 16.16 0.61
CA CYS A 231 13.26 16.71 1.68
C CYS A 231 12.47 17.96 1.24
N THR A 232 13.04 18.80 0.39
CA THR A 232 12.34 19.98 -0.14
C THR A 232 11.18 19.56 -1.03
N ASP A 233 11.38 18.55 -1.88
CA ASP A 233 10.33 18.01 -2.74
C ASP A 233 9.20 17.38 -1.90
N ILE A 234 9.54 16.61 -0.86
CA ILE A 234 8.55 16.06 0.09
C ILE A 234 7.75 17.17 0.79
N LEU A 235 8.41 18.27 1.19
CA LEU A 235 7.72 19.42 1.80
C LEU A 235 6.74 20.09 0.83
N CYS A 236 7.06 20.16 -0.46
CA CYS A 236 6.14 20.64 -1.49
C CYS A 236 4.90 19.74 -1.64
N LEU A 237 5.04 18.45 -1.32
CA LEU A 237 3.97 17.45 -1.35
C LEU A 237 3.21 17.30 -0.03
N LYS A 238 3.47 18.14 0.98
CA LYS A 238 2.94 18.02 2.34
C LYS A 238 1.43 17.76 2.41
N VAL A 239 0.64 18.46 1.59
CA VAL A 239 -0.83 18.35 1.55
C VAL A 239 -1.29 16.93 1.22
N LEU A 240 -0.52 16.16 0.45
CA LEU A 240 -0.85 14.77 0.12
C LEU A 240 -0.77 13.83 1.33
N PHE A 241 -0.09 14.25 2.39
CA PHE A 241 0.14 13.42 3.58
C PHE A 241 -0.73 13.84 4.76
N GLU A 242 -1.49 14.94 4.69
CA GLU A 242 -2.20 15.55 5.82
C GLU A 242 -3.16 14.59 6.54
N ASP A 243 -3.83 13.72 5.78
CA ASP A 243 -4.81 12.77 6.31
C ASP A 243 -4.23 11.37 6.60
N GLU A 244 -3.00 11.10 6.16
CA GLU A 244 -2.36 9.78 6.30
C GLU A 244 -1.40 9.74 7.49
N PHE A 245 -1.96 9.38 8.66
CA PHE A 245 -1.23 9.29 9.93
C PHE A 245 0.09 8.52 9.84
N ILE A 246 0.10 7.39 9.12
CA ILE A 246 1.30 6.55 8.97
C ILE A 246 2.40 7.28 8.19
N TYR A 247 2.03 8.03 7.16
CA TYR A 247 2.98 8.72 6.28
C TYR A 247 3.70 9.82 7.06
N GLN A 248 2.94 10.63 7.80
CA GLN A 248 3.50 11.68 8.64
C GLN A 248 4.43 11.11 9.70
N ARG A 249 4.02 10.02 10.38
CA ARG A 249 4.88 9.32 11.35
C ARG A 249 6.23 8.94 10.77
N ARG A 250 6.25 8.37 9.57
CA ARG A 250 7.49 7.98 8.88
C ARG A 250 8.38 9.18 8.58
N LEU A 251 7.78 10.28 8.12
CA LEU A 251 8.50 11.51 7.79
C LEU A 251 9.11 12.18 9.03
N VAL A 252 8.36 12.22 10.15
CA VAL A 252 8.90 12.70 11.43
C VAL A 252 10.10 11.85 11.82
N LEU A 253 9.95 10.52 11.90
CA LEU A 253 11.03 9.61 12.30
C LEU A 253 12.24 9.72 11.37
N ALA A 254 12.04 9.85 10.06
CA ALA A 254 13.11 10.09 9.09
C ALA A 254 13.89 11.37 9.43
N GLY A 255 13.19 12.49 9.61
CA GLY A 255 13.79 13.77 9.98
C GLY A 255 14.59 13.69 11.28
N LEU A 256 14.09 12.95 12.28
CA LEU A 256 14.80 12.72 13.54
C LEU A 256 16.08 11.89 13.36
N GLU A 257 16.04 10.80 12.61
CA GLU A 257 17.21 9.96 12.30
C GLU A 257 18.29 10.74 11.54
N ILE A 258 17.87 11.53 10.55
CA ILE A 258 18.79 12.40 9.80
C ILE A 258 19.41 13.42 10.76
N SER A 259 18.60 14.08 11.59
CA SER A 259 19.07 15.08 12.55
C SER A 259 20.14 14.52 13.48
N LEU A 260 19.88 13.36 14.09
CA LEU A 260 20.84 12.65 14.95
C LEU A 260 22.13 12.30 14.19
N SER A 261 22.02 11.79 12.96
CA SER A 261 23.18 11.52 12.11
C SER A 261 24.02 12.78 11.85
N ARG A 262 23.38 13.93 11.58
CA ARG A 262 24.08 15.21 11.36
C ARG A 262 24.68 15.78 12.64
N ILE A 263 24.04 15.61 13.79
CA ILE A 263 24.62 15.95 15.11
C ILE A 263 25.91 15.15 15.32
N ASN A 264 25.91 13.84 15.05
CA ASN A 264 27.09 12.99 15.23
C ASN A 264 28.27 13.42 14.33
N LYS A 265 27.96 13.98 13.15
CA LYS A 265 28.94 14.56 12.22
C LYS A 265 29.30 16.02 12.54
N SER A 266 28.85 16.56 13.67
CA SER A 266 29.03 17.98 14.07
C SER A 266 28.47 19.01 13.09
N MET A 267 27.50 18.62 12.25
CA MET A 267 26.89 19.47 11.23
C MET A 267 25.64 20.18 11.78
N LYS A 268 25.82 21.13 12.71
CA LYS A 268 24.72 21.75 13.49
C LYS A 268 23.64 22.40 12.63
N VAL A 269 24.01 23.16 11.60
CA VAL A 269 23.05 23.83 10.70
C VAL A 269 22.20 22.81 9.93
N ALA A 270 22.83 21.75 9.42
CA ALA A 270 22.10 20.68 8.74
C ALA A 270 21.20 19.91 9.70
N ALA A 271 21.67 19.61 10.91
CA ALA A 271 20.85 18.96 11.93
C ALA A 271 19.58 19.77 12.26
N LYS A 272 19.69 21.10 12.39
CA LYS A 272 18.52 21.95 12.62
C LYS A 272 17.52 21.91 11.48
N PHE A 273 18.01 21.99 10.23
CA PHE A 273 17.14 21.92 9.05
C PHE A 273 16.30 20.63 9.04
N PHE A 274 16.91 19.48 9.32
CA PHE A 274 16.18 18.21 9.32
C PHE A 274 15.29 18.02 10.56
N LEU A 275 15.62 18.68 11.67
CA LEU A 275 14.74 18.74 12.83
C LEU A 275 13.49 19.55 12.49
N ASP A 276 13.65 20.69 11.83
CA ASP A 276 12.52 21.52 11.36
C ASP A 276 11.66 20.79 10.34
N PHE A 277 12.29 20.08 9.39
CA PHE A 277 11.60 19.17 8.48
C PHE A 277 10.73 18.15 9.24
N ALA A 278 11.26 17.53 10.31
CA ALA A 278 10.46 16.61 11.14
C ALA A 278 9.27 17.32 11.80
N GLY A 279 9.46 18.56 12.24
CA GLY A 279 8.43 19.37 12.89
C GLY A 279 7.24 19.67 11.98
N GLU A 280 7.46 19.80 10.67
CA GLU A 280 6.40 20.07 9.69
C GLU A 280 5.37 18.93 9.58
N PHE A 281 5.72 17.70 9.98
CA PHE A 281 4.85 16.52 9.90
C PHE A 281 4.35 16.06 11.28
N LEU A 282 4.53 16.86 12.33
CA LEU A 282 3.99 16.53 13.65
C LEU A 282 2.47 16.65 13.67
N GLN A 283 1.81 15.67 14.29
CA GLN A 283 0.40 15.73 14.62
C GLN A 283 0.20 15.90 16.11
N ASP A 284 -0.74 16.78 16.49
CA ASP A 284 -1.04 17.06 17.89
C ASP A 284 -1.55 15.82 18.65
N SER A 285 -2.22 14.90 17.95
CA SER A 285 -2.73 13.64 18.51
C SER A 285 -1.66 12.55 18.64
N ASP A 286 -0.48 12.72 18.06
CA ASP A 286 0.58 11.70 18.08
C ASP A 286 1.62 11.96 19.18
N GLU A 287 1.32 11.45 20.37
CA GLU A 287 2.23 11.55 21.52
C GLU A 287 3.58 10.84 21.30
N LEU A 288 3.62 9.79 20.46
CA LEU A 288 4.82 8.98 20.25
C LEU A 288 5.88 9.77 19.48
N THR A 289 5.49 10.34 18.33
CA THR A 289 6.43 11.15 17.54
C THR A 289 6.66 12.51 18.16
N GLY A 290 5.65 13.12 18.81
CA GLY A 290 5.84 14.35 19.58
C GLY A 290 6.84 14.16 20.73
N GLY A 291 6.80 13.02 21.41
CA GLY A 291 7.81 12.62 22.40
C GLY A 291 9.20 12.44 21.78
N ALA A 292 9.30 11.70 20.68
CA ALA A 292 10.59 11.47 20.01
C ALA A 292 11.21 12.79 19.51
N TYR A 293 10.40 13.67 18.94
CA TYR A 293 10.82 14.98 18.47
C TYR A 293 11.41 15.82 19.59
N ARG A 294 10.66 16.00 20.69
CA ARG A 294 11.13 16.76 21.86
C ARG A 294 12.43 16.19 22.43
N PHE A 295 12.60 14.86 22.40
CA PHE A 295 13.84 14.24 22.86
C PHE A 295 15.04 14.62 21.99
N VAL A 296 14.90 14.53 20.66
CA VAL A 296 15.98 14.92 19.72
C VAL A 296 16.24 16.42 19.77
N GLU A 297 15.20 17.23 19.92
CA GLU A 297 15.33 18.68 20.12
C GLU A 297 16.17 19.00 21.36
N ASN A 298 15.93 18.31 22.50
CA ASN A 298 16.75 18.49 23.70
C ASN A 298 18.21 18.04 23.47
N ILE A 299 18.45 16.96 22.72
CA ILE A 299 19.82 16.55 22.33
C ILE A 299 20.48 17.65 21.49
N TYR A 300 19.78 18.16 20.47
CA TYR A 300 20.28 19.23 19.61
C TYR A 300 20.62 20.49 20.43
N LEU A 301 19.70 20.95 21.28
CA LEU A 301 19.91 22.14 22.11
C LEU A 301 21.09 21.95 23.08
N TYR A 302 21.24 20.77 23.69
CA TYR A 302 22.43 20.46 24.50
C TYR A 302 23.73 20.54 23.68
N THR A 303 23.76 20.01 22.46
CA THR A 303 24.96 20.02 21.60
C THR A 303 25.34 21.42 21.08
N VAL A 304 24.37 22.34 21.03
CA VAL A 304 24.59 23.74 20.62
C VAL A 304 25.00 24.60 21.82
N THR A 305 24.30 24.47 22.94
CA THR A 305 24.39 25.39 24.09
C THR A 305 25.30 24.89 25.22
N GLY A 306 25.45 23.57 25.38
CA GLY A 306 26.09 22.94 26.53
C GLY A 306 25.26 22.98 27.81
N GLU A 307 24.01 23.46 27.77
CA GLU A 307 23.22 23.63 28.99
C GLU A 307 22.68 22.30 29.54
N VAL A 308 23.05 21.99 30.77
CA VAL A 308 22.70 20.74 31.49
C VAL A 308 21.18 20.54 31.62
N GLN A 309 20.37 21.60 31.55
CA GLN A 309 18.92 21.47 31.61
C GLN A 309 18.34 20.62 30.47
N TYR A 310 18.88 20.73 29.25
CA TYR A 310 18.43 19.97 28.10
C TYR A 310 18.82 18.50 28.22
N GLN A 311 20.03 18.24 28.73
CA GLN A 311 20.48 16.89 29.11
C GLN A 311 19.53 16.25 30.14
N ARG A 312 19.15 16.97 31.20
CA ARG A 312 18.22 16.47 32.24
C ARG A 312 16.84 16.15 31.67
N ARG A 313 16.31 17.01 30.78
CA ARG A 313 15.03 16.79 30.11
C ARG A 313 15.08 15.55 29.21
N ALA A 314 16.11 15.42 28.37
CA ALA A 314 16.31 14.23 27.53
C ALA A 314 16.42 12.95 28.36
N LYS A 315 17.12 13.00 29.51
CA LYS A 315 17.23 11.87 30.44
C LYS A 315 15.87 11.44 30.97
N LYS A 316 15.07 12.39 31.47
CA LYS A 316 13.72 12.11 31.99
C LYS A 316 12.85 11.42 30.94
N MET A 317 12.95 11.81 29.68
CA MET A 317 12.20 11.18 28.58
C MET A 317 12.67 9.74 28.31
N CYS A 318 13.99 9.51 28.31
CA CYS A 318 14.55 8.16 28.19
C CYS A 318 14.10 7.24 29.35
N ASP A 319 14.17 7.73 30.59
CA ASP A 319 13.74 6.99 31.78
C ASP A 319 12.24 6.67 31.72
N THR A 320 11.43 7.61 31.22
CA THR A 320 9.98 7.42 30.99
C THR A 320 9.71 6.32 29.97
N ALA A 321 10.41 6.33 28.83
CA ALA A 321 10.27 5.32 27.79
C ALA A 321 10.65 3.92 28.27
N LEU A 322 11.66 3.81 29.14
CA LEU A 322 12.07 2.57 29.78
C LEU A 322 11.03 2.08 30.81
N LEU A 323 10.47 2.99 31.62
CA LEU A 323 9.48 2.67 32.64
C LEU A 323 8.20 2.07 32.06
N TYR A 324 7.69 2.64 30.96
CA TYR A 324 6.47 2.19 30.29
C TYR A 324 6.68 1.05 29.29
N ASP A 325 7.89 0.49 29.23
CA ASP A 325 8.27 -0.54 28.29
C ASP A 325 7.92 -0.19 26.82
N GLY A 326 8.07 1.08 26.45
CA GLY A 326 7.64 1.59 25.15
C GLY A 326 8.39 0.93 24.00
N MET A 327 7.74 0.79 22.84
CA MET A 327 8.33 0.16 21.64
C MET A 327 9.71 0.76 21.30
N MET A 328 9.85 2.09 21.41
CA MET A 328 11.09 2.82 21.11
C MET A 328 12.09 2.89 22.28
N LYS A 329 11.88 2.18 23.42
CA LYS A 329 12.77 2.28 24.60
C LYS A 329 14.25 2.06 24.26
N GLY A 330 14.54 1.10 23.37
CA GLY A 330 15.89 0.80 22.91
C GLY A 330 16.49 1.95 22.12
N TRP A 331 15.68 2.59 21.27
CA TRP A 331 16.05 3.76 20.49
C TRP A 331 16.40 4.96 21.39
N TYR A 332 15.58 5.28 22.39
CA TYR A 332 15.87 6.35 23.35
C TYR A 332 17.17 6.07 24.11
N SER A 333 17.34 4.85 24.63
CA SER A 333 18.52 4.46 25.40
C SER A 333 19.81 4.54 24.56
N LYS A 334 19.77 4.01 23.33
CA LYS A 334 20.89 4.06 22.38
C LYS A 334 21.30 5.50 22.09
N ASN A 335 20.34 6.35 21.71
CA ASN A 335 20.64 7.73 21.32
C ASN A 335 21.06 8.60 22.50
N TYR A 336 20.45 8.43 23.69
CA TYR A 336 20.89 9.15 24.89
C TYR A 336 22.36 8.83 25.21
N LYS A 337 22.75 7.55 25.20
CA LYS A 337 24.14 7.15 25.43
C LYS A 337 25.11 7.73 24.40
N ASN A 338 24.71 7.73 23.13
CA ASN A 338 25.58 8.19 22.04
C ASN A 338 25.92 9.69 22.08
N PHE A 339 25.00 10.53 22.57
CA PHE A 339 25.13 11.99 22.49
C PHE A 339 25.36 12.69 23.83
N ILE A 340 25.03 12.05 24.94
CA ILE A 340 25.00 12.71 26.26
C ILE A 340 26.01 12.10 27.25
N THR A 341 26.35 10.82 27.11
CA THR A 341 27.31 10.15 28.02
C THR A 341 28.73 10.03 27.44
N LYS A 342 29.01 10.70 26.31
CA LYS A 342 30.37 10.98 25.85
C LYS A 342 30.93 12.15 26.63
#